data_AF-A0A4V6JHL8-F1
#
_entry.id   AF-A0A4V6JHL8-F1
#
_cell.length_a   1.000
_cell.length_b   1.000
_cell.length_c   1.000
_cell.angle_alpha   90.00
_cell.angle_beta   90.00
_cell.angle_gamma   90.00
#
_symmetry.space_group_name_H-M   'P 1'
#
loop_
_entity.id
_entity.type
_entity.pdbx_description
1 polymer ?
#
loop_
_entity_poly.entity_id
_entity_poly.type
_entity_poly.pdbx_seq_one_letter_code
_entity_poly.pdbx_strand_id
1 'polypeptide(L)'
;MLGNAANEEIMNLAHLDCARWLLLTIPNGYEAGEIVVSAREKSPHLEIIARAHYDDEVEYIMERGANQVVMGEREIANTMLSLLEKPPVEATVTG
;
A
#
# COMPACT_ATOMS: atom_id res chain seq x y z
N MET A 1 13.54 10.90 -7.45
CA MET A 1 13.07 12.29 -7.28
C MET A 1 12.70 12.49 -5.82
N LEU A 2 12.86 13.70 -5.28
CA LEU A 2 12.39 14.09 -3.96
C LEU A 2 11.22 15.07 -4.17
N GLY A 3 10.07 14.80 -3.58
CA GLY A 3 8.89 15.64 -3.72
C GLY A 3 7.66 14.99 -3.10
N ASN A 4 6.68 15.78 -2.68
CA ASN A 4 5.42 15.24 -2.19
C ASN A 4 4.62 14.71 -3.39
N ALA A 5 4.25 13.43 -3.36
CA ALA A 5 3.42 12.81 -4.39
C ALA A 5 1.99 13.38 -4.46
N ALA A 6 1.51 14.06 -3.41
CA ALA A 6 0.26 14.82 -3.46
C ALA A 6 0.37 16.09 -4.32
N ASN A 7 1.59 16.53 -4.67
CA ASN A 7 1.79 17.63 -5.59
C ASN A 7 1.71 17.13 -7.04
N GLU A 8 0.78 17.71 -7.80
CA GLU A 8 0.50 17.35 -9.17
C GLU A 8 1.72 17.49 -10.12
N GLU A 9 2.59 18.49 -9.90
CA GLU A 9 3.80 18.69 -10.69
C GLU A 9 4.82 17.56 -10.48
N ILE A 10 5.03 17.14 -9.23
CA ILE A 10 5.92 16.01 -8.91
C ILE A 10 5.36 14.72 -9.48
N MET A 11 4.04 14.55 -9.41
CA MET A 11 3.36 13.38 -9.97
C MET A 11 3.46 13.35 -11.51
N ASN A 12 3.42 14.49 -12.19
CA ASN A 12 3.63 14.57 -13.65
C ASN A 12 5.04 14.16 -14.06
N LEU A 13 6.05 14.47 -13.23
CA LEU A 13 7.42 14.03 -13.47
C LEU A 13 7.62 12.52 -13.26
N ALA A 14 6.69 11.85 -12.57
CA ALA A 14 6.80 10.42 -12.25
C ALA A 14 6.45 9.47 -13.40
N HIS A 15 6.08 9.98 -14.59
CA HIS A 15 5.77 9.18 -15.79
C HIS A 15 4.73 8.06 -15.54
N LEU A 16 3.65 8.39 -14.83
CA LEU A 16 2.58 7.45 -14.51
C LEU A 16 1.83 6.92 -15.74
N ASP A 17 1.95 7.61 -16.88
CA ASP A 17 1.38 7.26 -18.17
C ASP A 17 1.95 5.95 -18.74
N CYS A 18 3.21 5.62 -18.43
CA CYS A 18 3.85 4.37 -18.84
C CYS A 18 4.13 3.41 -17.68
N ALA A 19 3.82 3.80 -16.44
CA ALA A 19 3.99 2.96 -15.27
C ALA A 19 2.94 1.84 -15.24
N ARG A 20 3.37 0.64 -14.89
CA ARG A 20 2.46 -0.50 -14.66
C ARG A 20 1.94 -0.55 -13.22
N TRP A 21 2.77 -0.18 -12.26
CA TRP A 21 2.47 -0.27 -10.83
C TRP A 21 2.83 1.03 -10.12
N LEU A 22 2.02 1.42 -9.15
CA LEU A 22 2.30 2.47 -8.17
C LEU A 22 2.12 1.90 -6.76
N LEU A 23 3.18 1.96 -5.96
CA LEU A 23 3.16 1.55 -4.57
C LEU A 23 3.16 2.79 -3.68
N LEU A 24 2.12 2.95 -2.86
CA LEU A 24 1.99 4.06 -1.91
C LEU A 24 2.21 3.55 -0.49
N THR A 25 3.35 3.91 0.10
CA THR A 25 3.74 3.48 1.45
C THR A 25 4.06 4.68 2.34
N ILE A 26 3.19 5.70 2.29
CA ILE A 26 3.32 6.88 3.14
C ILE A 26 2.62 6.67 4.50
N PRO A 27 3.00 7.42 5.55
CA PRO A 27 2.46 7.18 6.89
C PRO A 27 0.97 7.48 7.07
N ASN A 28 0.42 8.42 6.28
CA ASN A 28 -0.97 8.87 6.40
C ASN A 28 -1.84 8.25 5.30
N GLY A 29 -2.80 7.41 5.68
CA GLY A 29 -3.68 6.73 4.72
C GLY A 29 -4.62 7.68 3.98
N TYR A 30 -5.06 8.76 4.63
CA TYR A 30 -5.91 9.77 3.99
C TYR A 30 -5.17 10.56 2.91
N GLU A 31 -3.92 10.94 3.18
CA GLU A 31 -3.06 11.54 2.14
C GLU A 31 -2.80 10.54 1.00
N ALA A 32 -2.65 9.25 1.32
CA ALA A 32 -2.47 8.21 0.31
C ALA A 32 -3.69 8.16 -0.62
N GLY A 33 -4.91 8.23 -0.07
CA GLY A 33 -6.14 8.28 -0.85
C GLY A 33 -6.17 9.44 -1.84
N GLU A 34 -5.80 10.65 -1.44
CA GLU A 34 -5.78 11.81 -2.35
C GLU A 34 -4.75 11.64 -3.50
N ILE A 35 -3.62 10.99 -3.20
CA ILE A 35 -2.64 10.60 -4.22
C ILE A 35 -3.22 9.55 -5.17
N VAL A 36 -4.02 8.60 -4.68
CA VAL A 36 -4.71 7.61 -5.51
C VAL A 36 -5.66 8.28 -6.50
N VAL A 37 -6.48 9.24 -6.06
CA VAL A 37 -7.39 9.98 -6.94
C VAL A 37 -6.60 10.65 -8.06
N SER A 38 -5.57 11.41 -7.71
CA SER A 38 -4.73 12.12 -8.66
C SER A 38 -4.03 11.17 -9.65
N ALA A 39 -3.53 10.02 -9.15
CA ALA A 39 -2.89 9.02 -9.99
C ALA A 39 -3.89 8.35 -10.95
N ARG A 40 -5.13 8.14 -10.51
CA ARG A 40 -6.20 7.56 -11.33
C ARG A 40 -6.67 8.47 -12.44
N GLU A 41 -6.82 9.76 -12.16
CA GLU A 41 -7.19 10.75 -13.16
C GLU A 41 -6.16 10.80 -14.30
N LYS A 42 -4.88 10.62 -13.98
CA LYS A 42 -3.79 10.63 -14.97
C LYS A 42 -3.62 9.30 -15.70
N SER A 43 -3.76 8.18 -15.00
CA SER A 43 -3.56 6.84 -15.56
C SER A 43 -4.62 5.87 -15.05
N PRO A 44 -5.75 5.73 -15.76
CA PRO A 44 -6.84 4.83 -15.37
C PRO A 44 -6.43 3.34 -15.33
N HIS A 45 -5.37 2.97 -16.05
CA HIS A 45 -4.89 1.58 -16.17
C HIS A 45 -3.75 1.22 -15.21
N LEU A 46 -3.19 2.19 -14.50
CA LEU A 46 -2.12 1.95 -13.52
C LEU A 46 -2.59 0.91 -12.49
N GLU A 47 -1.72 0.09 -11.92
CA GLU A 47 -2.10 -0.79 -10.80
C GLU A 47 -1.62 -0.16 -9.50
N ILE A 48 -2.54 0.21 -8.60
CA ILE A 48 -2.22 0.96 -7.39
C ILE A 48 -2.37 0.05 -6.16
N ILE A 49 -1.27 -0.10 -5.43
CA ILE A 49 -1.21 -0.81 -4.14
C ILE A 49 -0.82 0.20 -3.07
N ALA A 50 -1.66 0.37 -2.05
CA ALA A 50 -1.40 1.31 -0.96
C ALA A 50 -1.25 0.60 0.39
N ARG A 51 -0.60 1.27 1.33
CA ARG A 51 -0.54 0.86 2.74
C ARG A 51 -1.54 1.69 3.57
N ALA A 52 -2.17 1.04 4.54
CA ALA A 52 -3.00 1.67 5.56
C ALA A 52 -2.66 1.15 6.96
N HIS A 53 -3.14 1.86 7.99
CA HIS A 53 -3.00 1.48 9.39
C HIS A 53 -4.32 1.16 10.07
N TYR A 54 -5.43 1.70 9.57
CA TYR A 54 -6.75 1.58 10.17
C TYR A 54 -7.79 1.11 9.13
N ASP A 55 -8.85 0.47 9.60
CA ASP A 55 -9.90 -0.06 8.71
C ASP A 55 -10.62 1.04 7.92
N ASP A 56 -10.86 2.20 8.54
CA ASP A 56 -11.45 3.37 7.90
C ASP A 56 -10.54 3.94 6.79
N GLU A 57 -9.23 3.96 6.99
CA GLU A 57 -8.26 4.31 5.95
C GLU A 57 -8.28 3.31 4.78
N VAL A 58 -8.41 2.02 5.07
CA VAL A 58 -8.52 0.98 4.03
C VAL A 58 -9.73 1.27 3.14
N GLU A 59 -10.90 1.47 3.74
CA GLU A 59 -12.13 1.82 3.02
C GLU A 59 -11.94 3.11 2.21
N TYR A 60 -11.43 4.16 2.84
CA TYR A 60 -11.20 5.47 2.23
C TYR A 60 -10.31 5.42 0.99
N ILE A 61 -9.22 4.63 1.03
CA ILE A 61 -8.28 4.49 -0.08
C ILE A 61 -8.86 3.62 -1.19
N MET A 62 -9.56 2.54 -0.83
CA MET A 62 -10.21 1.66 -1.81
C MET A 62 -11.30 2.40 -2.60
N GLU A 63 -12.14 3.19 -1.93
CA GLU A 63 -13.19 4.00 -2.58
C GLU A 63 -12.63 5.00 -3.60
N ARG A 64 -11.37 5.43 -3.44
CA ARG A 64 -10.68 6.37 -4.33
C ARG A 64 -10.03 5.72 -5.54
N GLY A 65 -10.09 4.39 -5.66
CA GLY A 65 -9.64 3.66 -6.85
C GLY A 65 -8.29 2.98 -6.70
N ALA A 66 -7.85 2.68 -5.46
CA ALA A 66 -6.78 1.73 -5.25
C ALA A 66 -7.26 0.33 -5.61
N ASN A 67 -6.38 -0.47 -6.21
CA ASN A 67 -6.72 -1.85 -6.55
C ASN A 67 -6.58 -2.76 -5.33
N GLN A 68 -5.59 -2.48 -4.50
CA GLN A 68 -5.27 -3.22 -3.30
C GLN A 68 -4.83 -2.27 -2.20
N VAL A 69 -5.23 -2.57 -0.96
CA VAL A 69 -4.72 -1.90 0.23
C VAL A 69 -4.24 -2.95 1.22
N VAL A 70 -3.00 -2.80 1.67
CA VAL A 70 -2.38 -3.65 2.68
C VAL A 70 -2.39 -2.94 4.02
N MET A 71 -3.06 -3.53 5.00
CA MET A 71 -3.08 -3.03 6.38
C MET A 71 -2.03 -3.75 7.21
N GLY A 72 -1.02 -3.01 7.68
CA GLY A 72 0.14 -3.61 8.35
C GLY A 72 -0.22 -4.42 9.60
N GLU A 73 -1.14 -3.90 10.39
CA GLU A 73 -1.60 -4.47 11.65
C GLU A 73 -2.34 -5.80 11.42
N ARG A 74 -3.13 -5.88 10.33
CA ARG A 74 -3.81 -7.10 9.92
C ARG A 74 -2.81 -8.18 9.46
N GLU A 75 -1.80 -7.80 8.69
CA GLU A 75 -0.73 -8.71 8.28
C GLU A 75 0.08 -9.24 9.48
N ILE A 76 0.36 -8.38 10.45
CA ILE A 76 1.02 -8.77 11.70
C ILE A 76 0.14 -9.76 12.48
N ALA A 77 -1.15 -9.47 12.65
CA ALA A 77 -2.09 -10.35 13.34
C ALA A 77 -2.21 -11.73 12.65
N ASN A 78 -2.33 -11.75 11.32
CA ASN A 78 -2.36 -12.99 10.53
C ASN A 78 -1.06 -13.80 10.69
N THR A 79 0.08 -13.12 10.76
CA THR A 79 1.37 -13.77 11.01
C THR A 79 1.39 -14.41 12.40
N MET A 80 0.93 -13.71 13.43
CA MET A 80 0.83 -14.26 14.79
C MET A 80 -0.08 -15.49 14.85
N LEU A 81 -1.25 -15.44 14.18
CA LEU A 81 -2.17 -16.59 14.09
C LEU A 81 -1.51 -17.79 13.38
N SER A 82 -0.82 -17.53 12.27
CA SER A 82 -0.11 -18.58 11.52
C SER A 82 0.95 -19.28 12.36
N LEU A 83 1.63 -18.55 13.24
CA LEU A 83 2.63 -19.10 14.17
C LEU A 83 2.01 -19.99 15.26
N LEU A 84 0.74 -19.78 15.62
CA LEU A 84 0.02 -20.66 16.54
C LEU A 84 -0.38 -21.98 15.88
N GLU A 85 -0.76 -21.95 14.60
CA GLU A 85 -1.19 -23.14 13.85
C GLU A 85 -0.02 -24.01 13.37
N LYS A 86 1.12 -23.36 13.07
CA LYS A 86 2.37 -24.01 12.67
C LYS A 86 3.48 -23.46 13.55
N PRO A 87 3.65 -24.00 14.78
CA PRO A 87 4.77 -23.61 15.62
C PRO A 87 6.06 -23.78 14.81
N PRO A 88 7.01 -22.82 14.90
CA PRO A 88 8.26 -22.93 14.20
C PRO A 88 8.90 -24.28 14.53
N VAL A 89 9.25 -25.05 13.50
CA VAL A 89 9.96 -26.32 13.68
C VAL A 89 11.20 -26.00 14.52
N GLU A 90 11.28 -26.55 15.74
CA GLU A 90 12.47 -26.40 16.56
C GLU A 90 13.67 -26.80 15.71
N ALA A 91 14.57 -25.86 15.46
CA ALA A 91 15.85 -26.16 14.84
C ALA A 91 16.53 -27.15 15.78
N THR A 92 16.52 -28.43 15.41
CA THR A 92 17.25 -29.47 16.10
C THR A 92 18.71 -29.03 16.11
N VAL A 93 19.17 -28.56 17.26
CA VAL A 93 20.60 -28.40 17.53
C VAL A 93 21.17 -29.80 17.63
N THR A 94 21.51 -30.38 16.49
CA THR A 94 22.42 -31.53 16.43
C THR A 94 23.79 -31.02 16.88
N GLY A 95 24.25 -31.55 18.01
CA GLY A 95 25.52 -31.21 18.65
C GLY A 95 26.75 -31.83 18.01
#